data_AF-A0A1Q7XTW1-F1
#
_entry.id   AF-A0A1Q7XTW1-F1
#
_cell.length_a   1.000
_cell.length_b   1.000
_cell.length_c   1.000
_cell.angle_alpha   90.00
_cell.angle_beta   90.00
_cell.angle_gamma   90.00
#
_symmetry.space_group_name_H-M   'P 1'
#
loop_
_entity.id
_entity.type
_entity.pdbx_description
1 polymer ?
#
loop_
_entity_poly.entity_id
_entity_poly.type
_entity_poly.pdbx_seq_one_letter_code
_entity_poly.pdbx_strand_id
1 'polypeptide(L)'
;MPRVDSGMVTSALELPGYRIVRNFGIVRGIIVRSRSVIGNLGAALQTMVGGNITILTNLCEKTREDAFELLLQHAGEHGANAVIGMRYDATEMMQGVTEVLAYGTAVHVERIS
;
A
#
# COMPACT_ATOMS: atom_id res chain seq x y z
N MET A 1 9.09 -15.13 -3.33
CA MET A 1 9.86 -13.92 -3.71
C MET A 1 10.24 -13.21 -2.42
N PRO A 2 11.43 -12.60 -2.31
CA PRO A 2 11.82 -11.86 -1.12
C PRO A 2 10.83 -10.70 -0.89
N ARG A 3 10.32 -10.56 0.34
CA ARG A 3 9.44 -9.46 0.75
C ARG A 3 9.85 -8.99 2.13
N VAL A 4 9.70 -7.69 2.39
CA VAL A 4 9.83 -7.12 3.74
C VAL A 4 8.66 -7.58 4.62
N ASP A 5 8.93 -7.82 5.90
CA ASP A 5 7.89 -8.07 6.89
C ASP A 5 7.03 -6.81 7.08
N SER A 6 5.71 -6.94 7.01
CA SER A 6 4.79 -5.81 7.20
C SER A 6 4.92 -5.15 8.57
N GLY A 7 5.34 -5.89 9.60
CA GLY A 7 5.64 -5.35 10.93
C GLY A 7 6.86 -4.42 10.97
N MET A 8 7.70 -4.45 9.93
CA MET A 8 8.88 -3.60 9.76
C MET A 8 8.62 -2.41 8.83
N VAL A 9 7.35 -2.02 8.68
CA VAL A 9 6.95 -0.85 7.90
C VAL A 9 6.33 0.21 8.79
N THR A 10 6.71 1.47 8.60
CA THR A 10 6.18 2.58 9.39
C THR A 10 5.98 3.83 8.55
N SER A 11 5.00 4.65 8.95
CA SER A 11 4.82 6.01 8.43
C SER A 11 5.77 7.01 9.10
N ALA A 12 6.41 6.66 10.22
CA ALA A 12 7.47 7.45 10.83
C ALA A 12 8.77 7.38 10.01
N LEU A 13 9.75 8.21 10.36
CA LEU A 13 11.08 8.20 9.71
C LEU A 13 12.07 7.26 10.40
N GLU A 14 11.68 6.65 11.52
CA GLU A 14 12.52 5.79 12.35
C GLU A 14 11.72 4.59 12.88
N LEU A 15 12.44 3.54 13.28
CA LEU A 15 11.89 2.35 13.93
C LEU A 15 12.50 2.23 15.33
N PRO A 16 11.76 2.58 16.41
CA PRO A 16 12.28 2.49 17.77
C PRO A 16 12.82 1.09 18.10
N GLY A 17 13.99 1.06 18.75
CA GLY A 17 14.71 -0.19 19.04
C GLY A 17 15.56 -0.72 17.88
N TYR A 18 15.57 -0.03 16.74
CA TYR A 18 16.41 -0.35 15.58
C TYR A 18 17.23 0.85 15.12
N ARG A 19 18.37 0.56 14.49
CA ARG A 19 19.23 1.54 13.81
C ARG A 19 19.23 1.25 12.31
N ILE A 20 19.05 2.28 11.50
CA ILE A 20 19.24 2.19 10.04
C ILE A 20 20.74 2.11 9.74
N VAL A 21 21.16 1.05 9.06
CA VAL A 21 22.56 0.82 8.65
C VAL A 21 22.76 0.94 7.15
N ARG A 22 21.69 0.90 6.36
CA ARG A 22 21.73 1.13 4.91
C ARG A 22 20.41 1.69 4.39
N ASN A 23 20.50 2.56 3.38
CA ASN A 23 19.37 3.08 2.63
C ASN A 23 19.44 2.58 1.19
N PHE A 24 18.34 2.03 0.68
CA PHE A 24 18.20 1.50 -0.69
C PHE A 24 17.41 2.43 -1.62
N GLY A 25 16.94 3.56 -1.12
CA GLY A 25 16.17 4.54 -1.87
C GLY A 25 14.66 4.27 -1.83
N ILE A 26 13.97 4.84 -2.82
CA ILE A 26 12.51 4.84 -2.89
C ILE A 26 12.01 3.47 -3.38
N VAL A 27 11.01 2.96 -2.69
CA VAL A 27 10.24 1.77 -3.10
C VAL A 27 8.77 2.11 -3.21
N ARG A 28 8.07 1.29 -4.00
CA ARG A 28 6.68 1.56 -4.40
C ARG A 28 5.95 0.30 -4.80
N GLY A 29 4.62 0.33 -4.64
CA GLY A 29 3.67 -0.59 -5.22
C GLY A 29 2.51 0.20 -5.82
N ILE A 30 2.10 -0.15 -7.04
CA ILE A 30 1.11 0.59 -7.82
C ILE A 30 -0.01 -0.35 -8.23
N ILE A 31 -1.25 0.04 -7.95
CA ILE A 31 -2.45 -0.65 -8.40
C ILE A 31 -3.36 0.35 -9.10
N VAL A 32 -3.90 -0.02 -10.25
CA VAL A 32 -4.91 0.77 -10.97
C VAL A 32 -6.23 0.00 -10.98
N ARG A 33 -7.33 0.65 -10.59
CA ARG A 33 -8.68 0.08 -10.58
C ARG A 33 -9.65 0.94 -11.36
N SER A 34 -10.47 0.31 -12.20
CA SER A 34 -11.57 0.98 -12.90
C SER A 34 -12.88 0.86 -12.12
N ARG A 35 -13.55 2.00 -11.89
CA ARG A 35 -14.92 2.14 -11.40
C ARG A 35 -15.96 1.45 -12.29
N SER A 36 -15.68 1.14 -13.55
CA SER A 36 -16.58 0.32 -14.38
C SER A 36 -16.62 -1.14 -13.92
N VAL A 37 -15.53 -1.66 -13.36
CA VAL A 37 -15.50 -2.97 -12.69
C VAL A 37 -16.23 -2.90 -11.34
N ILE A 38 -16.17 -1.74 -10.68
CA ILE A 38 -16.85 -1.45 -9.40
C ILE A 38 -18.36 -1.24 -9.60
N GLY A 39 -18.75 -0.64 -10.73
CA GLY A 39 -20.13 -0.31 -11.09
C GLY A 39 -20.96 -1.55 -11.42
N ASN A 40 -20.36 -2.59 -12.02
CA ASN A 40 -21.02 -3.89 -12.17
C ASN A 40 -21.36 -4.55 -10.82
N LEU A 41 -20.60 -4.23 -9.75
CA LEU A 41 -20.85 -4.70 -8.39
C LEU A 41 -21.85 -3.79 -7.64
N GLY A 42 -21.80 -2.48 -7.88
CA GLY A 42 -22.69 -1.47 -7.28
C GLY A 42 -24.11 -1.45 -7.85
N ALA A 43 -24.29 -1.79 -9.14
CA ALA A 43 -25.60 -1.88 -9.78
C ALA A 43 -26.47 -3.01 -9.19
N ALA A 44 -25.86 -4.02 -8.56
CA ALA A 44 -26.59 -5.10 -7.89
C ALA A 44 -27.08 -4.75 -6.47
N LEU A 45 -26.60 -3.66 -5.86
CA LEU A 45 -26.85 -3.33 -4.45
C LEU A 45 -27.53 -1.97 -4.23
N GLN A 46 -27.85 -1.23 -5.29
CA GLN A 46 -28.52 0.08 -5.19
C GLN A 46 -29.94 0.04 -4.60
N THR A 47 -30.47 -1.13 -4.21
CA THR A 47 -31.89 -1.28 -3.90
C THR A 47 -32.25 -1.37 -2.42
N MET A 48 -31.32 -1.41 -1.45
CA MET A 48 -31.72 -1.55 -0.04
C MET A 48 -30.93 -0.68 0.95
N VAL A 49 -31.44 0.53 1.14
CA VAL A 49 -31.53 1.20 2.45
C VAL A 49 -30.18 1.63 3.08
N GLY A 50 -29.65 2.77 2.62
CA GLY A 50 -29.10 3.81 3.51
C GLY A 50 -28.04 3.43 4.56
N GLY A 51 -27.23 2.40 4.34
CA GLY A 51 -26.09 2.03 5.20
C GLY A 51 -24.78 2.27 4.47
N ASN A 52 -23.68 2.48 5.22
CA ASN A 52 -22.31 2.64 4.72
C ASN A 52 -22.06 1.89 3.41
N ILE A 53 -21.37 2.51 2.47
CA ILE A 53 -21.02 1.88 1.19
C ILE A 53 -19.88 0.87 1.43
N THR A 54 -20.13 -0.13 2.29
CA THR A 54 -19.22 -1.16 2.77
C THR A 54 -18.52 -1.85 1.60
N ILE A 55 -19.19 -1.98 0.46
CA ILE A 55 -18.59 -2.54 -0.75
C ILE A 55 -17.49 -1.63 -1.34
N LEU A 56 -17.68 -0.31 -1.34
CA LEU A 56 -16.66 0.64 -1.76
C LEU A 56 -15.51 0.71 -0.74
N THR A 57 -15.81 0.65 0.55
CA THR A 57 -14.78 0.58 1.60
C THR A 57 -13.94 -0.67 1.45
N ASN A 58 -14.55 -1.86 1.35
CA ASN A 58 -13.85 -3.14 1.18
C ASN A 58 -12.96 -3.14 -0.06
N LEU A 59 -13.43 -2.51 -1.14
CA LEU A 59 -12.64 -2.39 -2.35
C LEU A 59 -11.43 -1.46 -2.16
N CYS A 60 -11.63 -0.32 -1.49
CA CYS A 60 -10.55 0.60 -1.14
C CYS A 60 -9.49 -0.08 -0.26
N GLU A 61 -9.91 -0.87 0.72
CA GLU A 61 -9.02 -1.67 1.57
C GLU A 61 -8.25 -2.70 0.76
N LYS A 62 -8.95 -3.51 -0.05
CA LYS A 62 -8.29 -4.52 -0.90
C LYS A 62 -7.28 -3.90 -1.87
N THR A 63 -7.63 -2.76 -2.47
CA THR A 63 -6.76 -2.05 -3.41
C THR A 63 -5.49 -1.54 -2.72
N ARG A 64 -5.62 -1.02 -1.50
CA ARG A 64 -4.46 -0.59 -0.70
C ARG A 64 -3.61 -1.76 -0.24
N GLU A 65 -4.22 -2.86 0.20
CA GLU A 65 -3.52 -4.10 0.55
C GLU A 65 -2.70 -4.63 -0.63
N ASP A 66 -3.28 -4.67 -1.84
CA ASP A 66 -2.58 -5.10 -3.05
C ASP A 66 -1.37 -4.19 -3.36
N ALA A 67 -1.55 -2.86 -3.25
CA ALA A 67 -0.45 -1.90 -3.47
C ALA A 67 0.63 -2.02 -2.39
N PHE A 68 0.25 -2.32 -1.16
CA PHE A 68 1.17 -2.53 -0.05
C PHE A 68 2.05 -3.76 -0.26
N GLU A 69 1.46 -4.90 -0.63
CA GLU A 69 2.23 -6.13 -0.88
C GLU A 69 3.24 -5.95 -2.02
N LEU A 70 2.88 -5.20 -3.07
CA LEU A 70 3.81 -4.83 -4.14
C LEU A 70 4.97 -3.95 -3.61
N LEU A 71 4.70 -3.02 -2.69
CA LEU A 71 5.76 -2.24 -2.03
C LEU A 71 6.67 -3.11 -1.18
N LEU A 72 6.13 -4.06 -0.42
CA LEU A 72 6.91 -4.99 0.40
C LEU A 72 7.81 -5.88 -0.45
N GLN A 73 7.28 -6.37 -1.57
CA GLN A 73 8.03 -7.18 -2.52
C GLN A 73 9.14 -6.35 -3.16
N HIS A 74 8.84 -5.17 -3.69
CA HIS A 74 9.83 -4.29 -4.31
C HIS A 74 10.95 -3.95 -3.32
N ALA A 75 10.63 -3.67 -2.05
CA ALA A 75 11.63 -3.48 -1.00
C ALA A 75 12.49 -4.73 -0.76
N GLY A 76 11.88 -5.91 -0.72
CA GLY A 76 12.59 -7.18 -0.58
C GLY A 76 13.53 -7.48 -1.76
N GLU A 77 13.13 -7.12 -2.98
CA GLU A 77 13.95 -7.24 -4.20
C GLU A 77 15.21 -6.36 -4.15
N HIS A 78 15.15 -5.22 -3.46
CA HIS A 78 16.33 -4.37 -3.20
C HIS A 78 17.20 -4.86 -2.03
N GLY A 79 16.81 -5.94 -1.34
CA GLY A 79 17.52 -6.47 -0.18
C GLY A 79 17.25 -5.73 1.14
N ALA A 80 16.17 -4.93 1.18
CA ALA A 80 15.74 -4.26 2.40
C ALA A 80 15.07 -5.22 3.38
N ASN A 81 15.09 -4.87 4.67
CA ASN A 81 14.35 -5.58 5.72
C ASN A 81 13.31 -4.69 6.41
N ALA A 82 13.20 -3.42 6.02
CA ALA A 82 12.25 -2.46 6.55
C ALA A 82 11.91 -1.36 5.53
N VAL A 83 10.76 -0.72 5.71
CA VAL A 83 10.36 0.48 4.95
C VAL A 83 9.93 1.58 5.92
N ILE A 84 10.54 2.75 5.82
CA ILE A 84 10.19 3.94 6.63
C ILE A 84 9.52 5.01 5.75
N GLY A 85 8.85 5.95 6.39
CA GLY A 85 8.18 7.06 5.71
C GLY A 85 7.08 6.60 4.76
N MET A 86 6.46 5.45 5.02
CA MET A 86 5.46 4.85 4.13
C MET A 86 4.21 5.74 4.02
N ARG A 87 3.74 5.96 2.81
CA ARG A 87 2.53 6.74 2.49
C ARG A 87 1.71 6.04 1.41
N TYR A 88 0.43 6.39 1.38
CA TYR A 88 -0.43 6.15 0.23
C TYR A 88 -0.72 7.46 -0.49
N ASP A 89 -0.81 7.37 -1.81
CA ASP A 89 -1.43 8.37 -2.66
C ASP A 89 -2.52 7.70 -3.53
N ALA A 90 -3.50 8.47 -3.97
CA ALA A 90 -4.55 8.00 -4.86
C ALA A 90 -4.92 9.09 -5.86
N THR A 91 -4.80 8.76 -7.15
CA THR A 91 -5.02 9.72 -8.26
C THR A 91 -6.07 9.18 -9.22
N GLU A 92 -7.09 9.97 -9.55
CA GLU A 92 -7.99 9.67 -10.66
C GLU A 92 -7.29 10.00 -11.98
N MET A 93 -6.87 8.97 -12.72
CA MET A 93 -6.12 9.12 -13.96
C MET A 93 -7.01 9.49 -15.15
N MET A 94 -8.22 8.95 -15.15
CA MET A 94 -9.28 9.22 -16.12
C MET A 94 -10.62 8.92 -15.45
N GLN A 95 -11.72 9.35 -16.08
CA GLN A 95 -13.05 9.19 -15.50
C GLN A 95 -13.31 7.74 -15.08
N GLY A 96 -13.46 7.54 -13.77
CA GLY A 96 -13.71 6.22 -13.23
C GLY A 96 -12.52 5.28 -13.30
N VAL A 97 -11.28 5.75 -13.32
CA VAL A 97 -10.08 4.93 -13.13
C VAL A 97 -9.16 5.61 -12.13
N THR A 98 -8.87 4.90 -11.04
CA THR A 98 -8.07 5.42 -9.93
C THR A 98 -6.83 4.57 -9.75
N GLU A 99 -5.67 5.22 -9.74
CA GLU A 99 -4.41 4.68 -9.26
C GLU A 99 -4.35 4.78 -7.73
N VAL A 100 -3.83 3.74 -7.09
CA VAL A 100 -3.39 3.76 -5.69
C VAL A 100 -1.91 3.42 -5.67
N LEU A 101 -1.12 4.34 -5.14
CA LEU A 101 0.33 4.23 -4.97
C LEU A 101 0.64 4.06 -3.48
N ALA A 102 1.29 2.96 -3.13
CA ALA A 102 2.00 2.83 -1.86
C ALA A 102 3.47 3.17 -2.11
N TYR A 103 4.09 4.04 -1.31
CA TYR A 103 5.51 4.39 -1.46
C TYR A 103 6.20 4.65 -0.13
N GLY A 104 7.53 4.52 -0.09
CA GLY A 104 8.35 4.75 1.10
C GLY A 104 9.84 4.66 0.79
N THR A 105 10.67 4.67 1.84
CA THR A 105 12.13 4.46 1.72
C THR A 105 12.51 3.10 2.25
N ALA A 106 13.13 2.28 1.41
CA ALA A 106 13.63 0.97 1.77
C ALA A 106 14.97 1.09 2.53
N VAL A 107 15.08 0.39 3.66
CA VAL A 107 16.26 0.45 4.52
C VAL A 107 16.65 -0.94 5.02
N HIS A 108 17.93 -1.09 5.40
CA HIS A 108 18.37 -2.18 6.25
C HIS A 108 18.49 -1.65 7.67
N VAL A 109 17.87 -2.34 8.63
CA VAL A 109 17.94 -2.00 10.04
C VAL A 109 18.48 -3.15 10.88
N GLU A 110 19.17 -2.81 11.95
CA GLU A 110 19.68 -3.75 12.96
C GLU A 110 19.13 -3.37 14.34
N ARG A 111 18.86 -4.37 15.19
CA ARG A 111 18.37 -4.12 16.55
C ARG A 111 19.45 -3.42 17.38
N ILE A 112 19.07 -2.38 18.11
CA ILE A 112 19.96 -1.73 19.07
C ILE A 112 20.11 -2.65 20.28
N SER A 113 21.35 -3.08 20.55
CA SER A 113 21.74 -3.84 21.74
C SER A 113 21.85 -2.96 22.98
#